data_AF-A0A831K8K6-F1
#
_entry.id   AF-A0A831K8K6-F1
#
_cell.length_a   1.000
_cell.length_b   1.000
_cell.length_c   1.000
_cell.angle_alpha   90.00
_cell.angle_beta   90.00
_cell.angle_gamma   90.00
#
_symmetry.space_group_name_H-M   'P 1'
#
loop_
_entity.id
_entity.type
_entity.pdbx_description
1 polymer ?
#
loop_
_entity_poly.entity_id
_entity_poly.type
_entity_poly.pdbx_seq_one_letter_code
_entity_poly.pdbx_strand_id
1 'polypeptide(L)' 'MKTSILVQNGISTGMVEMISRLVGLIPWPSRRQAMGDVTLSILDGKPRVAEKEFGWNRSSVTLGINEFRSGI' A
#
# COMPACT_ATOMS: atom_id res chain seq x y z
N MET A 1 3.20 -13.60 19.46
CA MET A 1 2.73 -12.51 18.56
C MET A 1 3.29 -12.76 17.18
N LYS A 2 2.48 -12.69 16.11
CA LYS A 2 3.02 -12.76 14.73
C LYS A 2 3.75 -11.46 14.43
N THR A 3 5.00 -11.56 13.98
CA THR A 3 5.79 -10.42 13.49
C THR A 3 5.03 -9.72 12.35
N SER A 4 4.94 -8.39 12.38
CA SER A 4 4.29 -7.63 11.30
C SER A 4 5.01 -7.88 9.97
N ILE A 5 4.27 -7.95 8.87
CA ILE A 5 4.84 -8.11 7.52
C ILE A 5 5.84 -7.00 7.21
N LEU A 6 5.61 -5.79 7.72
CA LEU A 6 6.57 -4.70 7.59
C LEU A 6 7.93 -5.05 8.20
N VAL A 7 7.94 -5.60 9.41
CA VAL A 7 9.18 -6.00 10.10
C VAL A 7 9.85 -7.17 9.39
N GLN A 8 9.06 -8.13 8.88
CA GLN A 8 9.58 -9.24 8.07
C GLN A 8 10.25 -8.73 6.79
N ASN A 9 9.70 -7.68 6.19
CA ASN A 9 10.20 -7.05 4.97
C ASN A 9 11.22 -5.92 5.25
N GLY A 10 11.67 -5.75 6.50
CA GLY A 10 12.65 -4.72 6.87
C GLY A 10 12.16 -3.27 6.76
N ILE A 11 10.84 -3.05 6.67
CA ILE A 11 10.22 -1.74 6.55
C ILE A 11 10.02 -1.13 7.93
N SER A 12 10.66 0.02 8.16
CA SER A 12 10.54 0.78 9.40
C SER A 12 9.26 1.63 9.42
N THR A 13 8.81 2.03 10.61
CA THR A 13 7.67 2.95 10.78
C THR A 13 7.89 4.28 10.04
N GLY A 14 9.13 4.82 10.06
CA GLY A 14 9.45 6.05 9.35
C GLY A 14 9.28 5.93 7.83
N MET A 15 9.54 4.75 7.25
CA MET A 15 9.26 4.49 5.84
C MET A 15 7.76 4.47 5.55
N VAL A 16 6.95 3.84 6.41
CA VAL A 16 5.48 3.83 6.26
C VAL A 16 4.91 5.24 6.28
N GLU A 17 5.36 6.08 7.22
CA GLU A 17 4.92 7.47 7.31
C GLU A 17 5.34 8.28 6.08
N MET A 18 6.58 8.10 5.61
CA MET A 18 7.07 8.75 4.40
C MET A 18 6.26 8.33 3.17
N ILE A 19 6.03 7.03 2.97
CA ILE A 19 5.22 6.50 1.87
C ILE A 19 3.80 7.06 1.94
N SER A 20 3.19 7.10 3.13
CA SER A 20 1.84 7.63 3.32
C SER A 20 1.74 9.10 2.87
N ARG A 21 2.72 9.92 3.25
CA ARG A 21 2.79 11.33 2.82
C ARG A 21 2.95 11.44 1.31
N LEU A 22 3.90 10.71 0.72
CA LEU A 22 4.18 10.76 -0.72
C LEU A 22 2.99 10.30 -1.56
N VAL A 23 2.35 9.18 -1.21
CA VAL A 23 1.14 8.69 -1.89
C VAL A 23 -0.01 9.68 -1.72
N GLY A 24 -0.13 10.33 -0.56
CA GLY A 24 -1.12 11.36 -0.30
C GLY A 24 -1.02 12.59 -1.22
N LEU A 25 0.15 12.88 -1.79
CA LEU A 25 0.35 13.98 -2.73
C LEU A 25 -0.13 13.65 -4.15
N ILE A 26 -0.33 12.37 -4.48
CA ILE A 26 -0.75 11.95 -5.82
C ILE A 26 -2.24 12.28 -6.00
N PRO A 27 -2.66 12.92 -7.11
CA PRO A 27 -4.08 13.12 -7.40
C PRO A 27 -4.83 11.80 -7.67
N TRP A 28 -6.15 11.82 -7.48
CA TRP A 28 -7.00 10.74 -7.97
C TRP A 28 -7.19 10.86 -9.49
N PRO A 29 -7.29 9.75 -10.25
CA PRO A 29 -7.32 8.36 -9.79
C PRO A 29 -5.94 7.72 -9.58
N SER A 30 -4.85 8.33 -10.04
CA SER A 30 -3.48 7.77 -10.02
C SER A 30 -2.99 7.39 -8.63
N ARG A 31 -3.48 8.05 -7.57
CA ARG A 31 -3.22 7.67 -6.17
C ARG A 31 -3.54 6.21 -5.90
N ARG A 32 -4.64 5.71 -6.47
CA ARG A 32 -5.12 4.34 -6.26
C ARG A 32 -4.16 3.30 -6.82
N GLN A 33 -3.63 3.54 -8.02
CA GLN A 33 -2.61 2.69 -8.62
C GLN A 33 -1.35 2.67 -7.75
N ALA A 34 -0.91 3.83 -7.25
CA ALA A 34 0.25 3.91 -6.35
C ALA A 34 0.00 3.16 -5.02
N MET A 35 -1.21 3.23 -4.46
CA MET A 35 -1.58 2.40 -3.31
C MET A 35 -1.50 0.90 -3.62
N GLY A 36 -1.90 0.51 -4.84
CA GLY A 36 -1.80 -0.85 -5.35
C GLY A 36 -0.35 -1.34 -5.46
N ASP A 37 0.51 -0.54 -6.08
CA ASP A 37 1.95 -0.79 -6.21
C ASP A 37 2.59 -0.99 -4.83
N VAL A 38 2.45 -0.03 -3.92
CA VAL A 38 2.99 -0.13 -2.56
C VAL A 38 2.54 -1.42 -1.89
N THR A 39 1.26 -1.77 -2.02
CA THR A 39 0.73 -2.99 -1.41
C THR A 39 1.36 -4.25 -2.00
N LEU A 40 1.58 -4.31 -3.31
CA LEU A 40 2.29 -5.42 -3.95
C LEU A 40 3.75 -5.48 -3.54
N SER A 41 4.43 -4.32 -3.53
CA SER A 41 5.88 -4.21 -3.39
C SER A 41 6.36 -4.46 -1.96
N ILE A 42 5.62 -4.04 -0.93
CA ILE A 42 6.09 -4.13 0.46
C ILE A 42 5.14 -4.87 1.41
N LEU A 43 3.91 -5.21 0.99
CA LEU A 43 2.91 -5.91 1.81
C LEU A 43 2.47 -7.27 1.23
N ASP A 44 3.25 -7.87 0.34
CA ASP A 44 2.94 -9.13 -0.37
C ASP A 44 1.58 -9.12 -1.09
N GLY A 45 1.12 -7.96 -1.53
CA GLY A 45 -0.19 -7.82 -2.18
C GLY A 45 -1.38 -8.05 -1.25
N LYS A 46 -1.25 -7.88 0.07
CA LYS A 46 -2.32 -8.12 1.06
C LYS A 46 -3.09 -6.83 1.42
N PRO A 47 -4.30 -6.58 0.88
CA PRO A 47 -5.03 -5.33 1.13
C PRO A 47 -5.45 -5.14 2.59
N ARG A 48 -5.65 -6.24 3.34
CA ARG A 48 -5.97 -6.17 4.77
C ARG A 48 -4.83 -5.55 5.58
N VAL A 49 -3.59 -5.75 5.15
CA VAL A 49 -2.41 -5.22 5.81
C VAL A 49 -2.25 -3.75 5.44
N ALA A 50 -2.55 -3.39 4.18
CA ALA A 50 -2.57 -1.99 3.76
C ALA A 50 -3.56 -1.14 4.58
N GLU A 51 -4.75 -1.68 4.87
CA GLU A 51 -5.69 -1.00 5.76
C GLU A 51 -5.14 -0.82 7.17
N LYS A 52 -4.51 -1.86 7.73
CA LYS A 52 -3.95 -1.82 9.08
C LYS A 52 -2.78 -0.84 9.22
N GLU A 53 -1.87 -0.85 8.26
CA GLU A 53 -0.60 -0.12 8.35
C GLU A 53 -0.68 1.29 7.76
N PHE A 54 -1.51 1.51 6.73
CA PHE A 54 -1.65 2.80 6.03
C PHE A 54 -3.03 3.46 6.22
N GLY A 55 -4.02 2.78 6.82
CA GLY A 55 -5.39 3.28 6.93
C GLY A 55 -6.16 3.29 5.60
N TRP A 56 -5.64 2.62 4.57
CA TRP A 56 -6.21 2.63 3.24
C TRP A 56 -7.39 1.67 3.11
N ASN A 57 -8.47 2.13 2.46
CA ASN A 57 -9.65 1.29 2.23
C ASN A 57 -9.28 0.04 1.39
N ARG A 58 -9.64 -1.14 1.91
CA ARG A 58 -9.31 -2.44 1.27
C ARG A 58 -9.82 -2.57 -0.17
N SER A 59 -11.03 -2.09 -0.44
CA SER A 59 -11.63 -2.17 -1.78
C SER A 59 -10.87 -1.28 -2.76
N SER A 60 -10.53 -0.05 -2.35
CA SER A 60 -9.72 0.86 -3.16
C SER A 60 -8.33 0.29 -3.44
N VAL A 61 -7.68 -0.32 -2.44
CA VAL A 61 -6.37 -0.97 -2.62
C VAL A 61 -6.48 -2.18 -3.55
N THR A 62 -7.50 -3.02 -3.40
CA THR A 62 -7.72 -4.20 -4.26
C THR A 62 -7.89 -3.77 -5.72
N LEU A 63 -8.66 -2.71 -5.95
CA LEU A 63 -8.83 -2.15 -7.28
C LEU A 63 -7.54 -1.54 -7.82
N GLY A 64 -6.79 -0.80 -6.98
CA GLY A 64 -5.48 -0.26 -7.34
C GLY A 64 -4.45 -1.33 -7.69
N ILE A 65 -4.46 -2.48 -7.02
CA ILE A 65 -3.61 -3.63 -7.37
C ILE A 65 -3.94 -4.13 -8.77
N ASN A 66 -5.23 -4.24 -9.11
CA ASN A 66 -5.65 -4.70 -10.43
C ASN A 66 -5.26 -3.70 -11.51
N GLU A 67 -5.49 -2.40 -11.26
CA GLU A 67 -5.11 -1.31 -12.16
C GLU A 67 -3.61 -1.26 -12.41
N PHE A 68 -2.80 -1.37 -11.35
CA PHE A 68 -1.35 -1.44 -11.46
C PHE A 68 -0.89 -2.64 -12.29
N ARG A 69 -1.48 -3.83 -12.08
CA ARG A 69 -1.15 -5.04 -12.85
C ARG A 69 -1.58 -4.95 -14.32
N SER A 70 -2.70 -4.29 -14.61
CA SER A 70 -3.20 -4.14 -15.98
C SER A 70 -2.55 -2.98 -16.74
N GLY A 71 -1.87 -2.07 -16.06
CA GLY A 71 -1.34 -0.83 -16.65
C GLY A 71 -2.43 0.16 -17.08
N ILE A 72 -3.60 0.10 -16.42
CA ILE A 72 -4.80 0.91 -16.70
C ILE A 72 -4.99 1.91 -15.59
#